data_AF-A0A094G8W2-F1
#
_entry.id   AF-A0A094G8W2-F1
#
_cell.length_a   1.000
_cell.length_b   1.000
_cell.length_c   1.000
_cell.angle_alpha   90.00
_cell.angle_beta   90.00
_cell.angle_gamma   90.00
#
_symmetry.space_group_name_H-M   'P 1'
#
loop_
_entity.id
_entity.type
_entity.pdbx_description
1 polymer ?
#
loop_
_entity_poly.entity_id
_entity_poly.type
_entity_poly.pdbx_seq_one_letter_code
_entity_poly.pdbx_strand_id
1 'polypeptide(L)'
;MLGRLRPTEALLMRSNPDSEEFSESQSSPPAAHIEKINVDLLEAGDVVRVLRGASPPADGTIVVGDSTFDESSLTGESRPIAKNAGDKIFAGTVNTGKPVSVRVTEISGSSMLDQIVKVVREGQTKRAPVERVADILTGYFVPVITLIAISTFVIWFGLGQGGVLPETWRDVDAGGWAFWALQFAIAVFVGACPCGI
;
A
#
# COMPACT_ATOMS: atom_id res chain seq x y z
N MET A 1 -7.00 6.52 -4.70
CA MET A 1 -8.42 6.91 -4.54
C MET A 1 -8.77 7.49 -3.17
N LEU A 2 -7.95 7.32 -2.11
CA LEU A 2 -8.23 7.85 -0.75
C LEU A 2 -7.86 9.33 -0.52
N GLY A 3 -7.07 9.95 -1.40
CA GLY A 3 -6.68 11.37 -1.27
C GLY A 3 -7.80 12.39 -1.49
N ARG A 4 -9.04 11.96 -1.79
CA ARG A 4 -10.21 12.83 -2.00
C ARG A 4 -11.02 13.12 -0.73
N LEU A 5 -10.72 12.44 0.38
CA LEU A 5 -11.43 12.64 1.66
C LEU A 5 -10.81 13.75 2.52
N ARG A 6 -9.65 14.29 2.13
CA ARG A 6 -9.04 15.44 2.79
C ARG A 6 -9.47 16.73 2.10
N PRO A 7 -10.11 17.67 2.80
CA PRO A 7 -10.23 19.03 2.30
C PRO A 7 -8.85 19.65 2.16
N THR A 8 -8.57 20.31 1.03
CA THR A 8 -7.26 20.96 0.76
C THR A 8 -7.04 22.21 1.62
N GLU A 9 -8.10 22.74 2.23
CA GLU A 9 -8.09 24.04 2.89
C GLU A 9 -8.78 23.95 4.25
N ALA A 10 -8.17 24.59 5.25
CA ALA A 10 -8.68 24.68 6.60
C ALA A 10 -8.97 26.13 6.98
N LEU A 11 -10.00 26.33 7.78
CA LEU A 11 -10.36 27.63 8.35
C LEU A 11 -9.78 27.72 9.77
N LEU A 12 -8.60 28.31 9.90
CA LEU A 12 -7.90 28.49 11.17
C LEU A 12 -8.46 29.72 11.91
N MET A 13 -8.62 29.61 13.21
CA MET A 13 -9.10 30.68 14.08
C MET A 13 -7.92 31.20 14.92
N ARG A 14 -7.36 32.36 14.57
CA ARG A 14 -6.19 32.95 15.24
C ARG A 14 -6.64 33.99 16.28
N SER A 15 -6.12 33.93 17.50
CA SER A 15 -6.25 35.00 18.50
C SER A 15 -5.02 35.90 18.45
N ASN A 16 -5.19 37.17 18.09
CA ASN A 16 -4.11 38.17 18.06
C ASN A 16 -3.66 38.52 19.50
N PRO A 17 -2.36 38.49 19.83
CA PRO A 17 -1.85 38.99 21.11
C PRO A 17 -1.60 40.52 21.13
N ASP A 18 -1.64 41.21 19.98
CA ASP A 18 -1.18 42.61 19.85
C ASP A 18 -2.31 43.65 19.67
N SER A 19 -3.38 43.58 20.45
CA SER A 19 -4.35 44.69 20.52
C SER A 19 -4.81 44.92 21.95
N GLU A 20 -3.89 45.35 22.80
CA GLU A 20 -4.22 46.24 23.91
C GLU A 20 -4.38 47.67 23.34
N GLU A 21 -5.43 48.36 23.80
CA GLU A 21 -5.80 49.76 23.51
C GLU A 21 -6.51 50.05 22.17
N PHE A 22 -7.85 50.04 22.17
CA PHE A 22 -8.68 51.28 22.12
C PHE A 22 -10.17 50.97 22.34
N SER A 23 -10.83 51.87 23.07
CA SER A 23 -12.16 51.74 23.67
C SER A 23 -13.34 51.94 22.71
N GLU A 24 -14.46 51.33 23.10
CA GLU A 24 -15.86 51.71 22.92
C GLU A 24 -16.63 51.52 21.60
N SER A 25 -17.76 50.81 21.79
CA SER A 25 -19.01 50.80 21.01
C SER A 25 -19.06 50.00 19.70
N GLN A 26 -19.33 48.70 19.80
CA GLN A 26 -20.48 48.04 19.13
C GLN A 26 -20.50 46.53 19.37
N SER A 27 -21.72 46.03 19.53
CA SER A 27 -22.14 44.65 19.69
C SER A 27 -21.57 43.67 18.65
N SER A 28 -20.66 42.79 19.06
CA SER A 28 -20.47 41.42 18.50
C SER A 28 -19.46 40.66 19.37
N PRO A 29 -19.58 39.32 19.52
CA PRO A 29 -18.58 38.51 20.21
C PRO A 29 -17.22 38.65 19.48
N PRO A 30 -16.07 38.50 20.16
CA PRO A 30 -14.76 38.79 19.59
C PRO A 30 -14.62 38.05 18.26
N ALA A 31 -14.50 38.81 17.16
CA ALA A 31 -14.40 38.27 15.83
C ALA A 31 -13.03 37.62 15.69
N ALA A 32 -12.94 36.36 16.11
CA ALA A 32 -11.77 35.55 15.86
C ALA A 32 -11.55 35.51 14.35
N HIS A 33 -10.41 36.03 13.88
CA HIS A 33 -10.12 36.14 12.47
C HIS A 33 -9.98 34.74 11.89
N ILE A 34 -10.80 34.43 10.89
CA ILE A 34 -10.81 33.12 10.24
C ILE A 34 -9.94 33.22 8.99
N GLU A 35 -8.75 32.63 9.06
CA GLU A 35 -7.81 32.60 7.94
C GLU A 35 -7.88 31.25 7.24
N LYS A 36 -7.88 31.27 5.90
CA LYS A 36 -7.90 30.07 5.08
C LYS A 36 -6.46 29.64 4.82
N ILE A 37 -6.01 28.57 5.46
CA ILE A 37 -4.65 28.05 5.34
C ILE A 37 -4.64 26.65 4.72
N ASN A 38 -3.50 26.26 4.15
CA ASN A 38 -3.30 24.91 3.67
C ASN A 38 -3.21 23.93 4.85
N VAL A 39 -3.73 22.71 4.69
CA VAL A 39 -3.69 21.68 5.73
C VAL A 39 -2.26 21.30 6.13
N ASP A 40 -1.29 21.43 5.23
CA ASP A 40 0.13 21.15 5.52
C ASP A 40 0.79 22.21 6.43
N LEU A 41 0.15 23.37 6.64
CA LEU A 41 0.60 24.45 7.53
C LEU A 41 -0.05 24.40 8.92
N LEU A 42 -0.91 23.42 9.19
CA LEU A 42 -1.56 23.25 10.49
C LEU A 42 -0.60 22.62 11.50
N GLU A 43 -0.54 23.19 12.70
CA GLU A 43 0.22 22.65 13.82
C GLU A 43 -0.71 22.03 14.89
N ALA A 44 -0.16 21.13 15.69
CA ALA A 44 -0.89 20.56 16.83
C ALA A 44 -1.17 21.67 17.86
N GLY A 45 -2.45 21.81 18.25
CA GLY A 45 -2.91 22.87 19.14
C GLY A 45 -3.74 23.96 18.45
N ASP A 46 -3.68 24.04 17.11
CA ASP A 46 -4.47 24.99 16.33
C ASP A 46 -5.97 24.72 16.44
N VAL A 47 -6.77 25.80 16.43
CA VAL A 47 -8.24 25.71 16.47
C VAL A 47 -8.79 25.97 15.08
N VAL A 48 -9.38 24.95 14.46
CA VAL A 48 -10.00 25.02 13.15
C VAL A 48 -11.52 25.02 13.26
N ARG A 49 -12.19 25.81 12.42
CA ARG A 49 -13.65 25.85 12.35
C ARG A 49 -14.14 24.92 11.24
N VAL A 50 -14.85 23.86 11.62
CA VAL A 50 -15.40 22.88 10.69
C VAL A 50 -16.86 23.23 10.40
N LEU A 51 -17.14 23.64 9.17
CA LEU A 51 -18.48 23.99 8.70
C LEU A 51 -19.34 22.73 8.48
N ARG A 52 -20.65 22.92 8.37
CA ARG A 52 -21.57 21.86 7.97
C ARG A 52 -21.23 21.37 6.56
N GLY A 53 -21.17 20.05 6.37
CA GLY A 53 -20.82 19.37 5.13
C GLY A 53 -19.31 19.31 4.84
N ALA A 54 -18.48 19.89 5.71
CA ALA A 54 -17.03 19.81 5.60
C ALA A 54 -16.46 18.68 6.47
N SER A 55 -15.36 18.11 6.01
CA SER A 55 -14.55 17.20 6.81
C SER A 55 -13.50 17.98 7.62
N PRO A 56 -13.17 17.53 8.84
CA PRO A 56 -12.05 18.10 9.56
C PRO A 56 -10.75 17.80 8.81
N PRO A 57 -9.80 18.77 8.75
CA PRO A 57 -8.54 18.61 8.03
C PRO A 57 -7.57 17.63 8.73
N ALA A 58 -7.71 17.46 10.04
CA ALA A 58 -6.83 16.66 10.89
C ALA A 58 -7.59 16.07 12.09
N ASP A 59 -7.00 15.09 12.77
CA ASP A 59 -7.56 14.48 13.98
C ASP A 59 -7.51 15.48 15.14
N GLY A 60 -8.57 15.57 15.92
CA GLY A 60 -8.72 16.64 16.89
C GLY A 60 -9.77 16.38 17.98
N THR A 61 -9.95 17.37 18.84
CA THR A 61 -10.97 17.36 19.90
C THR A 61 -11.87 18.59 19.78
N ILE A 62 -13.18 18.42 19.95
CA ILE A 62 -14.14 19.52 19.89
C ILE A 62 -13.91 20.43 21.10
N VAL A 63 -13.66 21.72 20.87
CA VAL A 63 -13.49 22.71 21.95
C VAL A 63 -14.80 23.46 22.19
N VAL A 64 -15.50 23.83 21.11
CA VAL A 64 -16.73 24.62 21.20
C VAL A 64 -17.78 24.09 20.23
N GLY A 65 -18.96 23.82 20.78
CA GLY A 65 -20.16 23.39 20.06
C GLY A 65 -20.45 21.89 20.19
N ASP A 66 -21.67 21.54 19.82
CA ASP A 66 -22.16 20.17 19.66
C ASP A 66 -22.54 19.95 18.19
N SER A 67 -22.17 18.80 17.64
CA SER A 67 -22.60 18.44 16.29
C SER A 67 -22.64 16.93 16.06
N THR A 68 -23.28 16.55 14.97
CA THR A 68 -23.37 15.16 14.52
C THR A 68 -22.39 14.93 13.38
N PHE A 69 -21.55 13.90 13.53
CA PHE A 69 -20.55 13.51 12.55
C PHE A 69 -20.92 12.19 11.90
N ASP A 70 -20.77 12.13 10.59
CA ASP A 70 -20.86 10.89 9.82
C ASP A 70 -19.46 10.26 9.76
N GLU A 71 -19.31 9.11 10.43
CA GLU A 71 -18.07 8.31 10.46
C GLU A 71 -18.09 7.15 9.45
N SER A 72 -19.10 7.07 8.57
CA SER A 72 -19.27 5.97 7.60
C SER A 72 -18.05 5.72 6.72
N SER A 73 -17.27 6.76 6.42
CA SER A 73 -16.02 6.65 5.64
C SER A 73 -14.89 5.94 6.38
N LEU A 74 -14.89 5.91 7.72
CA LEU A 74 -13.87 5.23 8.53
C LEU A 74 -14.39 3.92 9.15
N THR A 75 -15.57 3.94 9.77
CA THR A 75 -16.12 2.80 10.52
C THR A 75 -17.05 1.93 9.69
N GLY A 76 -17.57 2.45 8.57
CA GLY A 76 -18.58 1.77 7.75
C GLY A 76 -19.99 1.82 8.35
N GLU A 77 -20.18 2.46 9.50
CA GLU A 77 -21.51 2.61 10.10
C GLU A 77 -22.24 3.80 9.48
N SER A 78 -23.42 3.56 8.89
CA SER A 78 -24.20 4.62 8.22
C SER A 78 -24.94 5.56 9.18
N ARG A 79 -24.83 5.36 10.50
CA ARG A 79 -25.54 6.17 11.50
C ARG A 79 -24.63 7.32 11.97
N PRO A 80 -25.05 8.59 11.78
CA PRO A 80 -24.30 9.72 12.30
C PRO A 80 -24.22 9.68 13.84
N ILE A 81 -23.03 9.91 14.38
CA ILE A 81 -22.77 9.89 15.82
C ILE A 81 -22.76 11.33 16.34
N ALA A 82 -23.53 11.59 17.39
CA ALA A 82 -23.52 12.89 18.06
C ALA A 82 -22.26 13.02 18.92
N LYS A 83 -21.53 14.13 18.78
CA LYS A 83 -20.31 14.45 19.50
C LYS A 83 -20.47 15.80 20.20
N ASN A 84 -20.00 15.88 21.43
CA ASN A 84 -20.05 17.09 22.26
C ASN A 84 -18.64 17.67 22.46
N ALA A 85 -18.56 18.85 23.08
CA ALA A 85 -17.28 19.43 23.48
C ALA A 85 -16.50 18.44 24.39
N GLY A 86 -15.23 18.21 24.06
CA GLY A 86 -14.36 17.22 24.70
C GLY A 86 -14.26 15.88 23.95
N ASP A 87 -15.14 15.60 22.99
CA ASP A 87 -15.06 14.37 22.20
C ASP A 87 -14.02 14.48 21.09
N LYS A 88 -13.39 13.33 20.79
CA LYS A 88 -12.43 13.18 19.68
C LYS A 88 -13.15 13.07 18.33
N ILE A 89 -12.57 13.71 17.33
CA ILE A 89 -12.98 13.63 15.94
C ILE A 89 -11.81 13.20 15.06
N PHE A 90 -12.14 12.53 13.97
CA PHE A 90 -11.16 11.97 13.04
C PHE A 90 -11.25 12.61 11.66
N ALA A 91 -10.11 12.77 11.00
CA ALA A 91 -9.98 13.20 9.62
C ALA A 91 -10.65 12.18 8.70
N GLY A 92 -11.50 12.67 7.79
CA GLY A 92 -12.33 11.84 6.91
C GLY A 92 -13.76 11.59 7.40
N THR A 93 -14.13 12.07 8.58
CA THR A 93 -15.54 12.18 8.99
C THR A 93 -16.18 13.40 8.32
N VAL A 94 -17.52 13.44 8.22
CA VAL A 94 -18.24 14.59 7.64
C VAL A 94 -19.15 15.20 8.69
N ASN A 95 -18.99 16.49 8.97
CA ASN A 95 -19.88 17.20 9.88
C ASN A 95 -21.27 17.38 9.24
N THR A 96 -22.31 16.74 9.76
CA THR A 96 -23.68 16.84 9.22
C THR A 96 -24.54 17.86 9.98
N GLY A 97 -24.14 18.22 11.19
CA GLY A 97 -24.86 19.13 12.09
C GLY A 97 -24.41 20.60 11.99
N LYS A 98 -24.20 21.24 13.14
CA LYS A 98 -23.83 22.65 13.24
C LYS A 98 -22.32 22.86 13.08
N PRO A 99 -21.86 24.08 12.71
CA PRO A 99 -20.44 24.39 12.70
C PRO A 99 -19.83 24.25 14.10
N VAL A 100 -18.67 23.61 14.20
CA VAL A 100 -17.96 23.40 15.47
C VAL A 100 -16.51 23.84 15.38
N SER A 101 -15.94 24.23 16.52
CA SER A 101 -14.53 24.58 16.62
C SER A 101 -13.76 23.41 17.22
N VAL A 102 -12.73 22.97 16.50
CA VAL A 102 -11.98 21.75 16.79
C VAL A 102 -10.53 22.13 17.01
N ARG A 103 -9.93 21.66 18.09
CA ARG A 103 -8.49 21.74 18.32
C ARG A 103 -7.79 20.55 17.68
N VAL A 104 -6.83 20.80 16.82
CA VAL A 104 -5.99 19.76 16.18
C VAL A 104 -5.13 19.11 17.25
N THR A 105 -5.22 17.78 17.37
CA THR A 105 -4.39 16.99 18.30
C THR A 105 -3.26 16.28 17.57
N GLU A 106 -3.53 15.80 16.35
CA GLU A 106 -2.52 15.14 15.51
C GLU A 106 -2.51 15.73 14.11
N ILE A 107 -1.31 15.89 13.55
CA ILE A 107 -1.07 16.53 12.25
C ILE A 107 -1.02 15.51 11.08
N SER A 108 -1.04 16.05 9.86
CA SER A 108 -0.93 15.30 8.60
C SER A 108 0.28 14.35 8.62
N GLY A 109 0.05 13.05 8.41
CA GLY A 109 1.08 12.00 8.46
C GLY A 109 0.92 10.98 9.61
N SER A 110 0.24 11.35 10.71
CA SER A 110 -0.03 10.45 11.84
C SER A 110 -1.51 10.14 12.07
N SER A 111 -2.41 10.73 11.27
CA SER A 111 -3.85 10.47 11.37
C SER A 111 -4.20 8.99 11.22
N MET A 112 -5.33 8.56 11.79
CA MET A 112 -5.80 7.17 11.65
C MET A 112 -5.89 6.72 10.18
N LEU A 113 -6.28 7.62 9.27
CA LEU A 113 -6.37 7.31 7.85
C LEU A 113 -5.00 7.05 7.22
N ASP A 114 -3.95 7.78 7.63
CA ASP A 114 -2.59 7.54 7.16
C ASP A 114 -2.05 6.19 7.65
N GLN A 115 -2.39 5.81 8.89
CA GLN A 115 -2.05 4.49 9.43
C GLN A 115 -2.75 3.37 8.66
N ILE A 116 -4.03 3.53 8.31
CA ILE A 116 -4.76 2.57 7.46
C ILE A 116 -4.10 2.46 6.09
N VAL A 117 -3.78 3.59 5.44
CA VAL A 117 -3.11 3.60 4.13
C VAL A 117 -1.75 2.90 4.21
N LYS A 118 -0.97 3.15 5.27
CA LYS A 118 0.33 2.51 5.49
C LYS A 118 0.19 1.00 5.62
N VAL A 119 -0.75 0.52 6.44
CA VAL A 119 -1.00 -0.92 6.64
C VAL A 119 -1.46 -1.59 5.34
N VAL A 120 -2.36 -0.95 4.58
CA VAL A 120 -2.82 -1.48 3.28
C VAL A 120 -1.67 -1.55 2.28
N ARG A 121 -0.82 -0.51 2.25
CA ARG A 121 0.34 -0.47 1.35
C ARG A 121 1.39 -1.53 1.71
N GLU A 122 1.65 -1.75 3.00
CA GLU A 122 2.51 -2.83 3.49
C GLU A 122 1.93 -4.21 3.13
N GLY A 123 0.61 -4.40 3.24
CA GLY A 123 -0.08 -5.62 2.84
C GLY A 123 -0.02 -5.90 1.34
N GLN A 124 -0.19 -4.89 0.50
CA GLN A 124 -0.12 -5.00 -0.96
C GLN A 124 1.32 -5.20 -1.48
N THR A 125 2.34 -4.76 -0.74
CA THR A 125 3.75 -4.90 -1.12
C THR A 125 4.31 -6.29 -0.81
N LYS A 126 3.62 -7.09 0.00
CA LYS A 126 3.90 -8.53 0.11
C LYS A 126 3.37 -9.23 -1.14
N ARG A 127 4.20 -9.30 -2.19
CA ARG A 127 4.05 -10.35 -3.20
C ARG A 127 3.88 -11.69 -2.50
N ALA A 128 2.90 -12.48 -2.96
CA ALA A 128 2.53 -13.73 -2.32
C ALA A 128 3.81 -14.58 -2.11
N PRO A 129 4.19 -14.89 -0.86
CA PRO A 129 5.46 -15.56 -0.57
C PRO A 129 5.58 -16.92 -1.27
N VAL A 130 4.46 -17.51 -1.67
CA VAL A 130 4.37 -18.76 -2.43
C VAL A 130 4.95 -18.66 -3.85
N GLU A 131 4.76 -17.53 -4.55
CA GLU A 131 5.26 -17.35 -5.92
C GLU A 131 6.79 -17.27 -5.95
N ARG A 132 7.38 -16.60 -4.95
CA ARG A 132 8.84 -16.51 -4.80
C ARG A 132 9.50 -17.87 -4.56
N VAL A 133 8.83 -18.79 -3.86
CA VAL A 133 9.37 -20.14 -3.62
C VAL A 133 9.41 -20.96 -4.93
N ALA A 134 8.37 -20.85 -5.76
CA ALA A 134 8.31 -21.49 -7.06
C ALA A 134 9.40 -20.96 -8.02
N ASP A 135 9.62 -19.64 -8.02
CA ASP A 135 10.67 -19.01 -8.83
C ASP A 135 12.08 -19.43 -8.41
N ILE A 136 12.35 -19.55 -7.11
CA ILE A 136 13.65 -20.00 -6.60
C ILE A 136 13.90 -21.46 -6.98
N LEU A 137 12.89 -22.32 -6.84
CA LEU A 137 12.98 -23.72 -7.23
C LEU A 137 13.30 -23.84 -8.73
N THR A 138 12.56 -23.11 -9.57
CA THR A 138 12.76 -23.09 -11.02
C THR A 138 14.14 -22.53 -11.39
N GLY A 139 14.59 -21.48 -10.71
CA GLY A 139 15.89 -20.84 -10.92
C GLY A 139 17.09 -21.76 -10.63
N TYR A 140 16.97 -22.70 -9.69
CA TYR A 140 18.02 -23.70 -9.42
C TYR A 140 17.85 -24.98 -10.24
N PHE A 141 16.62 -25.40 -10.51
CA PHE A 141 16.33 -26.67 -11.17
C PHE A 141 16.71 -26.69 -12.65
N VAL A 142 16.43 -25.59 -13.36
CA VAL A 142 16.74 -25.45 -14.80
C VAL A 142 18.25 -25.60 -15.11
N PRO A 143 19.18 -24.90 -14.44
CA PRO A 143 20.60 -25.07 -14.72
C PRO A 143 21.12 -26.47 -14.35
N VAL A 144 20.58 -27.10 -13.31
CA VAL A 144 20.95 -28.47 -12.90
C VAL A 144 20.57 -29.50 -13.97
N ILE A 145 19.33 -29.49 -14.46
CA ILE A 145 18.91 -30.41 -15.53
C ILE A 145 19.70 -30.19 -16.80
N THR A 146 19.95 -28.93 -17.16
CA THR A 146 20.72 -28.58 -18.34
C THR A 146 22.14 -29.16 -18.26
N LEU A 147 22.79 -29.08 -17.09
CA LEU A 147 24.10 -29.71 -16.86
C LEU A 147 24.05 -31.23 -17.00
N ILE A 148 23.03 -31.89 -16.43
CA ILE A 148 22.86 -33.36 -16.51
C ILE A 148 22.62 -33.81 -17.96
N ALA A 149 21.82 -33.06 -18.73
CA ALA A 149 21.56 -33.36 -20.14
C ALA A 149 22.84 -33.23 -20.98
N ILE A 150 23.62 -32.17 -20.76
CA ILE A 150 24.93 -31.96 -21.42
C ILE A 150 25.90 -33.08 -21.02
N SER A 151 26.00 -33.43 -19.74
CA SER A 151 26.91 -34.51 -19.31
C SER A 151 26.53 -35.85 -19.90
N THR A 152 25.23 -36.14 -19.99
CA THR A 152 24.71 -37.36 -20.64
C THR A 152 25.12 -37.39 -22.10
N PHE A 153 24.91 -36.30 -22.84
CA PHE A 153 25.33 -36.20 -24.24
C PHE A 153 26.84 -36.43 -24.41
N VAL A 154 27.69 -35.78 -23.60
CA VAL A 154 29.15 -35.91 -23.68
C VAL A 154 29.62 -37.33 -23.35
N ILE A 155 29.06 -37.95 -22.31
CA ILE A 155 29.43 -39.32 -21.89
C ILE A 155 29.08 -40.32 -23.00
N TRP A 156 27.86 -40.27 -23.53
CA TRP A 156 27.42 -41.19 -24.58
C TRP A 156 28.12 -40.94 -25.92
N PHE A 157 28.38 -39.68 -26.27
CA PHE A 157 29.15 -39.33 -27.46
C PHE A 157 30.60 -39.83 -27.37
N GLY A 158 31.26 -39.64 -26.21
CA GLY A 158 32.61 -40.13 -25.97
C GLY A 158 32.73 -41.65 -25.98
N LEU A 159 31.77 -42.35 -25.37
CA LEU A 159 31.69 -43.82 -25.41
C LEU A 159 31.43 -44.35 -26.82
N GLY A 160 30.60 -43.66 -27.62
CA GLY A 160 30.34 -43.99 -29.02
C GLY A 160 31.57 -43.82 -29.92
N GLN A 161 32.34 -42.75 -29.73
CA GLN A 161 33.57 -42.50 -30.51
C GLN A 161 34.74 -43.40 -30.06
N GLY A 162 34.74 -43.84 -28.79
CA GLY A 162 35.76 -44.72 -28.22
C GLY A 162 35.67 -46.20 -28.64
N GLY A 163 34.68 -46.59 -29.45
CA GLY A 163 34.54 -47.96 -29.96
C GLY A 163 34.23 -49.02 -28.90
N VAL A 164 33.81 -48.61 -27.70
CA VAL A 164 33.53 -49.49 -26.56
C VAL A 164 32.16 -50.16 -26.67
N LEU A 165 31.29 -49.68 -27.57
CA LEU A 165 29.94 -50.21 -27.78
C LEU A 165 29.87 -51.08 -29.05
N PRO A 166 29.15 -52.22 -29.00
CA PRO A 166 28.92 -53.06 -30.17
C PRO A 166 28.17 -52.28 -31.26
N GLU A 167 28.62 -52.35 -32.52
CA GLU A 167 27.99 -51.64 -33.65
C GLU A 167 26.54 -52.10 -33.94
N THR A 168 26.10 -53.21 -33.34
CA THR A 168 24.72 -53.73 -33.43
C THR A 168 23.67 -52.85 -32.76
N TRP A 169 24.07 -51.87 -31.92
CA TRP A 169 23.14 -50.93 -31.28
C TRP A 169 22.89 -49.67 -32.12
N ARG A 170 23.54 -49.57 -33.28
CA ARG A 170 23.42 -48.48 -34.24
C ARG A 170 22.22 -48.70 -35.17
N ASP A 171 21.05 -49.01 -34.62
CA ASP A 171 19.82 -49.27 -35.38
C ASP A 171 19.11 -47.99 -35.88
N VAL A 172 19.86 -46.91 -36.13
CA VAL A 172 19.31 -45.66 -36.68
C VAL A 172 20.10 -45.26 -37.92
N ASP A 173 19.67 -45.79 -39.06
CA ASP A 173 20.24 -45.68 -40.41
C ASP A 173 20.41 -44.25 -40.98
N ALA A 174 20.29 -43.18 -40.18
CA ALA A 174 20.31 -41.80 -40.69
C ALA A 174 21.18 -40.79 -39.93
N GLY A 175 21.85 -41.10 -38.81
CA GLY A 175 22.40 -40.04 -37.94
C GLY A 175 23.73 -40.25 -37.22
N GLY A 176 24.33 -41.44 -37.24
CA GLY A 176 25.58 -41.73 -36.51
C GLY A 176 25.46 -41.66 -34.98
N TRP A 177 26.60 -41.78 -34.28
CA TRP A 177 26.65 -41.79 -32.80
C TRP A 177 26.16 -40.48 -32.15
N ALA A 178 26.22 -39.37 -32.86
CA ALA A 178 25.71 -38.07 -32.38
C ALA A 178 24.18 -38.06 -32.24
N PHE A 179 23.45 -38.63 -33.22
CA PHE A 179 21.99 -38.69 -33.16
C PHE A 179 21.49 -39.63 -32.05
N TRP A 180 22.21 -40.75 -31.86
CA TRP A 180 21.90 -41.71 -30.79
C TRP A 180 22.13 -41.12 -29.40
N ALA A 181 23.27 -40.43 -29.17
CA ALA A 181 23.53 -39.73 -27.91
C ALA A 181 22.55 -38.57 -27.65
N LEU A 182 22.12 -37.87 -28.70
CA LEU A 182 21.12 -36.81 -28.60
C LEU A 182 19.75 -37.34 -28.16
N GLN A 183 19.35 -38.52 -28.63
CA GLN A 183 18.08 -39.15 -28.21
C GLN A 183 18.04 -39.43 -26.71
N PHE A 184 19.12 -39.95 -26.13
CA PHE A 184 19.21 -40.16 -24.68
C PHE A 184 19.22 -38.85 -23.90
N ALA A 185 19.92 -37.83 -24.40
CA ALA A 185 19.92 -36.50 -23.78
C ALA A 185 18.51 -35.88 -23.77
N ILE A 186 17.77 -35.97 -24.88
CA ILE A 186 16.38 -35.50 -24.98
C ILE A 186 15.47 -36.30 -24.03
N ALA A 187 15.64 -37.63 -23.95
CA ALA A 187 14.84 -38.46 -23.05
C ALA A 187 15.03 -38.06 -21.56
N VAL A 188 16.27 -37.79 -21.15
CA VAL A 188 16.59 -37.30 -19.80
C VAL A 188 16.01 -35.91 -19.56
N PHE A 189 16.11 -35.01 -20.54
CA PHE A 189 15.57 -33.65 -20.44
C PHE A 189 14.03 -33.63 -20.31
N VAL A 190 13.34 -34.44 -21.12
CA VAL A 190 11.87 -34.57 -21.07
C VAL A 190 11.42 -35.22 -19.77
N GLY A 191 12.11 -36.27 -19.30
CA GLY A 191 11.79 -36.95 -18.04
C GLY A 191 11.99 -36.06 -16.79
N ALA A 192 12.85 -35.05 -16.88
CA ALA A 192 13.13 -34.12 -15.78
C ALA A 192 12.20 -32.90 -15.76
N CYS A 193 11.41 -32.64 -16.80
CA CYS A 193 10.46 -31.52 -16.78
C CYS A 193 9.38 -31.76 -15.71
N PRO A 194 9.18 -30.82 -14.76
CA PRO A 194 8.09 -30.88 -13.79
C PRO A 194 6.79 -30.39 -14.43
N CYS A 195 6.54 -30.77 -15.69
CA CYS A 195 5.43 -30.31 -16.52
C CYS A 195 4.03 -30.73 -15.98
N GLY A 196 3.98 -31.47 -14.85
CA GLY A 196 2.76 -31.94 -14.19
C GLY A 196 2.65 -31.56 -12.72
N ILE A 197 3.46 -30.60 -12.24
CA ILE A 197 3.36 -30.01 -10.89
C ILE A 197 2.76 -28.61 -10.98
#